data_AF-A0A4Q2A1E1-F1
#
_entry.id   AF-A0A4Q2A1E1-F1
#
_cell.length_a   1.000
_cell.length_b   1.000
_cell.length_c   1.000
_cell.angle_alpha   90.00
_cell.angle_beta   90.00
_cell.angle_gamma   90.00
#
_symmetry.space_group_name_H-M   'P 1'
#
loop_
_entity.id
_entity.type
_entity.pdbx_description
1 polymer ?
#
loop_
_entity_poly.entity_id
_entity_poly.type
_entity_poly.pdbx_seq_one_letter_code
_entity_poly.pdbx_strand_id
1 'polypeptide(L)'
;MRRNMDKKSIQVQSYKHDGKLHYEWGSNIYKEDHEKVILIGLPGRVLNHHTKGRDFILNSVCVEVFYFKEYFNCFFNLNEEGGLEYYVNIGLPIEYENKIITYIDLDVDLEKSADGSWKVVDEDEFLVNQRLYGYSDELVKKVESTRDELLRRIECSEYPFDGTYEKMLINYCEKELDNSMCQMVSTSQRHAFGIKWNLF
;
A
#
# COMPACT_ATOMS: atom_id res chain seq x y z
N MET A 1 25.00 -15.93 -5.03
CA MET A 1 24.56 -15.85 -6.43
C MET A 1 23.79 -14.52 -6.56
N ARG A 2 24.36 -13.49 -7.19
CA ARG A 2 23.75 -12.15 -7.29
C ARG A 2 22.53 -12.24 -8.21
N ARG A 3 21.31 -12.19 -7.67
CA ARG A 3 20.07 -12.14 -8.47
C ARG A 3 20.00 -10.80 -9.20
N ASN A 4 19.63 -10.83 -10.48
CA ASN A 4 19.39 -9.69 -11.37
C ASN A 4 18.39 -8.67 -10.76
N MET A 5 18.83 -7.74 -9.92
CA MET A 5 17.98 -6.68 -9.36
C MET A 5 17.75 -5.52 -10.34
N ASP A 6 18.54 -5.39 -11.40
CA ASP A 6 18.56 -4.18 -12.25
C ASP A 6 17.44 -4.11 -13.31
N LYS A 7 16.56 -5.11 -13.44
CA LYS A 7 15.53 -5.12 -14.51
C LYS A 7 14.08 -4.83 -14.07
N LYS A 8 13.80 -4.68 -12.77
CA LYS A 8 12.41 -4.51 -12.26
C LYS A 8 12.22 -3.36 -11.26
N SER A 9 13.23 -2.53 -11.02
CA SER A 9 13.08 -1.37 -10.12
C SER A 9 12.16 -0.30 -10.72
N ILE A 10 11.40 0.34 -9.84
CA ILE A 10 10.48 1.43 -10.13
C ILE A 10 10.55 2.44 -8.99
N GLN A 11 10.27 3.70 -9.30
CA GLN A 11 10.15 4.77 -8.31
C GLN A 11 8.68 5.14 -8.13
N VAL A 12 8.28 5.45 -6.92
CA VAL A 12 6.94 5.94 -6.60
C VAL A 12 7.08 7.30 -5.94
N GLN A 13 6.26 8.25 -6.38
CA GLN A 13 6.21 9.60 -5.87
C GLN A 13 4.76 9.98 -5.56
N SER A 14 4.49 10.43 -4.34
CA SER A 14 3.22 11.06 -4.01
C SER A 14 3.40 12.56 -3.90
N TYR A 15 2.39 13.31 -4.33
CA TYR A 15 2.36 14.76 -4.28
C TYR A 15 1.17 15.23 -3.45
N LYS A 16 1.31 16.35 -2.74
CA LYS A 16 0.14 17.07 -2.23
C LYS A 16 -0.55 17.81 -3.38
N HIS A 17 -1.80 18.19 -3.18
CA HIS A 17 -2.61 18.82 -4.22
C HIS A 17 -2.03 20.15 -4.76
N ASP A 18 -1.17 20.83 -4.00
CA ASP A 18 -0.44 22.03 -4.47
C ASP A 18 0.79 21.70 -5.34
N GLY A 19 1.01 20.44 -5.68
CA GLY A 19 2.11 19.96 -6.51
C GLY A 19 3.42 19.76 -5.77
N LYS A 20 3.45 19.91 -4.44
CA LYS A 20 4.66 19.61 -3.66
C LYS A 20 4.87 18.10 -3.54
N LEU A 21 6.09 17.66 -3.81
CA LEU A 21 6.50 16.27 -3.56
C LEU A 21 6.35 15.97 -2.07
N HIS A 22 5.65 14.88 -1.75
CA HIS A 22 5.28 14.47 -0.40
C HIS A 22 6.09 13.26 0.07
N TYR A 23 5.95 12.15 -0.65
CA TYR A 23 6.72 10.93 -0.46
C TYR A 23 7.46 10.52 -1.73
N GLU A 24 8.63 9.91 -1.56
CA GLU A 24 9.36 9.24 -2.63
C GLU A 24 9.99 7.94 -2.10
N TRP A 25 9.83 6.83 -2.83
CA TRP A 25 10.46 5.56 -2.51
C TRP A 25 10.70 4.69 -3.75
N GLY A 26 11.66 3.77 -3.65
CA GLY A 26 11.89 2.74 -4.65
C GLY A 26 11.09 1.48 -4.35
N SER A 27 10.69 0.71 -5.37
CA SER A 27 10.03 -0.59 -5.23
C SER A 27 10.38 -1.51 -6.41
N ASN A 28 9.78 -2.70 -6.49
CA ASN A 28 9.99 -3.65 -7.59
C ASN A 28 8.68 -4.02 -8.26
N ILE A 29 8.63 -3.94 -9.60
CA ILE A 29 7.45 -4.35 -10.38
C ILE A 29 7.25 -5.86 -10.25
N TYR A 30 6.09 -6.26 -9.74
CA TYR A 30 5.69 -7.66 -9.66
C TYR A 30 4.75 -8.06 -10.81
N LYS A 31 3.68 -7.28 -11.01
CA LYS A 31 2.71 -7.48 -12.08
C LYS A 31 2.12 -6.14 -12.52
N GLU A 32 1.79 -6.03 -13.79
CA GLU A 32 1.09 -4.89 -14.38
C GLU A 32 0.00 -5.41 -15.32
N ASP A 33 -1.15 -4.77 -15.29
CA ASP A 33 -2.22 -4.94 -16.28
C ASP A 33 -2.93 -3.61 -16.53
N HIS A 34 -3.96 -3.62 -17.39
CA HIS A 34 -4.70 -2.42 -17.79
C HIS A 34 -5.49 -1.73 -16.66
N GLU A 35 -5.61 -2.35 -15.48
CA GLU A 35 -6.33 -1.80 -14.33
C GLU A 35 -5.37 -1.24 -13.27
N LYS A 36 -4.20 -1.89 -13.10
CA LYS A 36 -3.33 -1.64 -11.95
C LYS A 36 -1.88 -2.06 -12.16
N VAL A 37 -1.01 -1.49 -11.31
CA VAL A 37 0.37 -1.91 -11.10
C VAL A 37 0.51 -2.48 -9.69
N ILE A 38 1.08 -3.68 -9.58
CA ILE A 38 1.38 -4.35 -8.33
C ILE A 38 2.90 -4.39 -8.14
N LEU A 39 3.37 -3.84 -7.03
CA LEU A 39 4.78 -3.81 -6.66
C LEU A 39 5.04 -4.69 -5.45
N ILE A 40 6.30 -5.10 -5.31
CA ILE A 40 6.83 -5.74 -4.11
C ILE A 40 7.95 -4.90 -3.53
N GLY A 41 7.66 -4.34 -2.36
CA GLY A 41 8.62 -3.72 -1.49
C GLY A 41 9.39 -4.75 -0.69
N LEU A 42 10.72 -4.61 -0.63
CA LEU A 42 11.60 -5.43 0.20
C LEU A 42 12.10 -4.64 1.42
N PRO A 43 12.52 -5.31 2.50
CA PRO A 43 13.13 -4.67 3.65
C PRO A 43 14.37 -3.83 3.29
N GLY A 44 14.59 -2.74 4.02
CA GLY A 44 15.76 -1.87 3.88
C GLY A 44 15.61 -0.76 2.82
N ARG A 45 14.39 -0.56 2.29
CA ARG A 45 14.11 0.57 1.38
C ARG A 45 14.02 1.87 2.15
N VAL A 46 14.35 2.96 1.47
CA VAL A 46 14.22 4.31 2.03
C VAL A 46 12.92 4.92 1.53
N LEU A 47 12.12 5.46 2.45
CA LEU A 47 11.01 6.37 2.18
C LEU A 47 11.47 7.78 2.52
N ASN A 48 11.56 8.63 1.51
CA ASN A 48 11.85 10.05 1.67
C ASN A 48 10.54 10.80 1.93
N HIS A 49 10.41 11.41 3.12
CA HIS A 49 9.25 12.22 3.48
C HIS A 49 9.59 13.71 3.36
N HIS A 50 9.37 14.24 2.16
CA HIS A 50 9.82 15.57 1.77
C HIS A 50 9.14 16.70 2.56
N THR A 51 7.85 16.58 2.86
CA THR A 51 7.12 17.58 3.66
C THR A 51 7.51 17.60 5.13
N LYS A 52 7.92 16.47 5.72
CA LYS A 52 8.48 16.41 7.09
C LYS A 52 10.00 16.61 7.13
N GLY A 53 10.67 16.63 5.97
CA GLY A 53 12.13 16.75 5.88
C GLY A 53 12.88 15.61 6.57
N ARG A 54 12.35 14.38 6.53
CA ARG A 54 12.91 13.21 7.21
C ARG A 54 12.81 11.98 6.32
N ASP A 55 13.79 11.08 6.45
CA ASP A 55 13.76 9.77 5.81
C ASP A 55 13.42 8.66 6.81
N PHE A 56 12.74 7.63 6.31
CA PHE A 56 12.36 6.44 7.06
C PHE A 56 12.91 5.19 6.37
N ILE A 57 13.26 4.17 7.14
CA ILE A 57 13.61 2.86 6.60
C ILE A 57 12.37 1.97 6.67
N LEU A 58 11.95 1.46 5.52
CA LEU A 58 10.87 0.48 5.39
C LEU A 58 11.47 -0.92 5.52
N ASN A 59 11.26 -1.55 6.67
CA ASN A 59 11.78 -2.89 6.98
C ASN A 59 10.79 -4.03 6.70
N SER A 60 9.58 -3.72 6.25
CA SER A 60 8.55 -4.71 5.93
C SER A 60 8.66 -5.18 4.49
N VAL A 61 8.26 -6.44 4.23
CA VAL A 61 7.90 -6.86 2.86
C VAL A 61 6.52 -6.29 2.58
N CYS A 62 6.33 -5.61 1.46
CA CYS A 62 5.07 -4.94 1.13
C CYS A 62 4.56 -5.37 -0.23
N VAL A 63 3.28 -5.71 -0.33
CA VAL A 63 2.55 -5.64 -1.61
C VAL A 63 1.93 -4.25 -1.71
N GLU A 64 2.31 -3.52 -2.77
CA GLU A 64 1.80 -2.17 -3.05
C GLU A 64 0.94 -2.25 -4.31
N VAL A 65 -0.28 -1.73 -4.26
CA VAL A 65 -1.26 -1.82 -5.35
C VAL A 65 -1.71 -0.43 -5.73
N PHE A 66 -1.41 -0.07 -6.98
CA PHE A 66 -1.72 1.23 -7.57
C PHE A 66 -2.69 1.05 -8.73
N TYR A 67 -3.71 1.91 -8.80
CA TYR A 67 -4.79 1.76 -9.77
C TYR A 67 -4.83 2.92 -10.77
N PHE A 68 -5.08 2.62 -12.04
CA PHE A 68 -5.20 3.63 -13.11
C PHE A 68 -6.54 4.37 -13.11
N LYS A 69 -7.54 3.88 -12.36
CA LYS A 69 -8.91 4.43 -12.37
C LYS A 69 -9.55 4.56 -10.99
N GLU A 70 -8.99 3.93 -9.97
CA GLU A 70 -9.51 4.01 -8.61
C GLU A 70 -8.86 5.19 -7.87
N TYR A 71 -9.61 5.75 -6.92
CA TYR A 71 -9.16 6.89 -6.12
C TYR A 71 -8.46 6.45 -4.82
N PHE A 72 -7.74 5.33 -4.87
CA PHE A 72 -7.01 4.83 -3.73
C PHE A 72 -5.84 3.94 -4.15
N ASN A 73 -4.86 3.79 -3.26
CA ASN A 73 -3.76 2.85 -3.35
C ASN A 73 -3.72 1.98 -2.08
N CYS A 74 -3.37 0.71 -2.20
CA CYS A 74 -3.34 -0.22 -1.06
C CYS A 74 -1.94 -0.73 -0.77
N PHE A 75 -1.61 -0.84 0.51
CA PHE A 75 -0.34 -1.31 1.03
C PHE A 75 -0.59 -2.42 2.04
N PHE A 76 -0.08 -3.62 1.74
CA PHE A 76 -0.18 -4.80 2.59
C PHE A 76 1.22 -5.17 3.05
N ASN A 77 1.53 -4.89 4.31
CA ASN A 77 2.84 -5.07 4.89
C ASN A 77 2.88 -6.33 5.75
N LEU A 78 3.97 -7.08 5.63
CA LEU A 78 4.37 -8.10 6.59
C LEU A 78 5.55 -7.55 7.37
N ASN A 79 5.31 -7.21 8.63
CA ASN A 79 6.32 -6.64 9.51
C ASN A 79 7.31 -7.72 10.01
N GLU A 80 8.38 -7.29 10.68
CA GLU A 80 9.45 -8.17 11.18
C GLU A 80 8.95 -9.17 12.25
N GLU A 81 7.84 -8.88 12.93
CA GLU A 81 7.21 -9.77 13.91
C GLU A 81 6.21 -10.75 13.25
N GLY A 82 6.06 -10.67 11.92
CA GLY A 82 5.10 -11.45 11.15
C GLY A 82 3.65 -10.98 11.25
N GLY A 83 3.42 -9.79 11.79
CA GLY A 83 2.14 -9.11 11.78
C GLY A 83 1.80 -8.55 10.39
N LEU A 84 0.52 -8.60 10.03
CA LEU A 84 0.01 -7.98 8.80
C LEU A 84 -0.54 -6.60 9.12
N GLU A 85 0.00 -5.59 8.45
CA GLU A 85 -0.41 -4.20 8.57
C GLU A 85 -0.97 -3.71 7.24
N TYR A 86 -2.07 -2.98 7.30
CA TYR A 86 -2.82 -2.56 6.11
C TYR A 86 -2.97 -1.06 6.16
N TYR A 87 -2.65 -0.44 5.03
CA TYR A 87 -2.79 0.98 4.84
C TYR A 87 -3.38 1.23 3.47
N VAL A 88 -4.38 2.11 3.41
CA VAL A 88 -5.04 2.51 2.17
C VAL A 88 -5.01 4.01 2.10
N ASN A 89 -4.33 4.52 1.09
CA ASN A 89 -4.27 5.95 0.81
C ASN A 89 -5.39 6.32 -0.15
N ILE A 90 -6.27 7.25 0.20
CA ILE A 90 -7.19 7.87 -0.78
C ILE A 90 -6.42 8.93 -1.55
N GLY A 91 -6.39 8.80 -2.87
CA GLY A 91 -5.59 9.65 -3.75
C GLY A 91 -6.18 9.69 -5.15
N LEU A 92 -5.65 10.53 -6.03
CA LEU A 92 -6.01 10.46 -7.44
C LEU A 92 -5.49 9.16 -8.08
N PRO A 93 -6.14 8.70 -9.17
CA PRO A 93 -5.60 7.62 -9.98
C PRO A 93 -4.18 7.92 -10.44
N ILE A 94 -3.36 6.87 -10.55
CA ILE A 94 -1.94 7.05 -10.84
C ILE A 94 -1.70 7.51 -12.27
N GLU A 95 -0.61 8.25 -12.46
CA GLU A 95 0.10 8.30 -13.73
C GLU A 95 1.30 7.37 -13.67
N TYR A 96 1.64 6.74 -14.79
CA TYR A 96 2.76 5.83 -14.88
C TYR A 96 3.53 6.04 -16.18
N GLU A 97 4.72 6.62 -16.06
CA GLU A 97 5.60 6.90 -17.19
C GLU A 97 7.06 6.70 -16.78
N ASN A 98 7.91 6.25 -17.71
CA ASN A 98 9.37 6.19 -17.51
C ASN A 98 9.83 5.46 -16.23
N LYS A 99 9.08 4.43 -15.80
CA LYS A 99 9.31 3.70 -14.53
C LYS A 99 9.13 4.53 -13.26
N ILE A 100 8.26 5.53 -13.32
CA ILE A 100 7.85 6.34 -12.18
C ILE A 100 6.32 6.29 -12.09
N ILE A 101 5.81 5.83 -10.96
CA ILE A 101 4.40 6.01 -10.59
C ILE A 101 4.29 7.32 -9.83
N THR A 102 3.37 8.17 -10.27
CA THR A 102 3.04 9.42 -9.57
C THR A 102 1.55 9.44 -9.24
N TYR A 103 1.21 10.05 -8.10
CA TYR A 103 -0.19 10.31 -7.75
C TYR A 103 -0.30 11.50 -6.80
N ILE A 104 -1.50 12.06 -6.71
CA ILE A 104 -1.85 13.10 -5.73
C ILE A 104 -2.51 12.43 -4.51
N ASP A 105 -1.94 12.68 -3.34
CA ASP A 105 -2.45 12.34 -2.01
C ASP A 105 -3.59 13.29 -1.64
N LEU A 106 -4.72 12.75 -1.19
CA LEU A 106 -5.93 13.52 -0.84
C LEU A 106 -6.17 13.54 0.67
N ASP A 107 -5.13 13.30 1.47
CA ASP A 107 -5.10 13.52 2.92
C ASP A 107 -6.10 12.69 3.75
N VAL A 108 -6.69 11.63 3.19
CA VAL A 108 -7.60 10.72 3.92
C VAL A 108 -7.11 9.30 3.73
N ASP A 109 -6.90 8.60 4.83
CA ASP A 109 -6.38 7.25 4.81
C ASP A 109 -7.24 6.29 5.65
N LEU A 110 -7.11 5.00 5.35
CA LEU A 110 -7.62 3.94 6.20
C LEU A 110 -6.46 3.08 6.69
N GLU A 111 -6.41 2.85 7.99
CA GLU A 111 -5.40 2.02 8.64
C GLU A 111 -6.08 0.90 9.43
N LYS A 112 -5.51 -0.31 9.34
CA LYS A 112 -5.89 -1.42 10.19
C LYS A 112 -5.04 -1.42 11.45
N SER A 113 -5.68 -1.14 12.58
CA SER A 113 -5.06 -1.19 13.92
C SER A 113 -4.62 -2.61 14.29
N ALA A 114 -3.69 -2.71 15.24
CA ALA A 114 -3.15 -3.98 15.72
C ALA A 114 -4.20 -4.94 16.32
N ASP A 115 -5.32 -4.41 16.82
CA ASP A 115 -6.47 -5.19 17.31
C ASP A 115 -7.38 -5.72 16.18
N GLY A 116 -7.04 -5.42 14.92
CA GLY A 116 -7.76 -5.83 13.72
C GLY A 116 -8.88 -4.87 13.30
N SER A 117 -9.17 -3.83 14.09
CA SER A 117 -10.15 -2.80 13.73
C SER A 117 -9.61 -1.86 12.66
N TRP A 118 -10.49 -1.37 11.79
CA TRP A 118 -10.16 -0.36 10.79
C TRP A 118 -10.52 1.03 11.30
N LYS A 119 -9.67 2.01 10.99
CA LYS A 119 -9.88 3.42 11.33
C LYS A 119 -9.66 4.27 10.09
N VAL A 120 -10.47 5.31 9.96
CA VAL A 120 -10.17 6.44 9.07
C VAL A 120 -9.24 7.37 9.84
N VAL A 121 -8.15 7.79 9.21
CA VAL A 121 -7.16 8.70 9.79
C VAL A 121 -6.96 9.91 8.89
N ASP A 122 -6.36 10.96 9.45
CA ASP A 122 -6.04 12.24 8.80
C ASP A 122 -7.25 13.05 8.29
N GLU A 123 -8.48 12.74 8.75
CA GLU A 123 -9.69 13.51 8.40
C GLU A 123 -9.58 15.00 8.76
N ASP A 124 -8.86 15.34 9.83
CA ASP A 124 -8.58 16.71 10.21
C ASP A 124 -7.60 17.42 9.26
N GLU A 125 -6.56 16.71 8.78
CA GLU A 125 -5.67 17.20 7.73
C GLU A 125 -6.46 17.44 6.44
N PHE A 126 -7.31 16.50 6.02
CA PHE A 126 -8.20 16.68 4.86
C PHE A 126 -9.12 17.90 4.99
N LEU A 127 -9.75 18.11 6.15
CA LEU A 127 -10.60 19.29 6.38
C LEU A 127 -9.82 20.60 6.26
N VAL A 128 -8.56 20.63 6.68
CA VAL A 128 -7.69 21.81 6.55
C VAL A 128 -7.25 21.99 5.10
N ASN A 129 -6.73 20.93 4.48
CA ASN A 129 -6.15 20.94 3.15
C ASN A 129 -7.18 21.19 2.06
N GLN A 130 -8.42 20.67 2.19
CA GLN A 130 -9.48 20.98 1.22
C GLN A 130 -9.77 22.48 1.13
N ARG A 131 -9.66 23.22 2.25
CA ARG A 131 -9.83 24.68 2.27
C ARG A 131 -8.57 25.39 1.78
N LEU A 132 -7.40 24.92 2.19
CA LEU A 132 -6.11 25.51 1.83
C LEU A 132 -5.81 25.41 0.33
N TYR A 133 -6.09 24.25 -0.26
CA TYR A 133 -5.82 23.95 -1.66
C TYR A 133 -7.02 24.18 -2.58
N GLY A 134 -8.20 24.46 -2.00
CA GLY A 134 -9.41 24.76 -2.75
C GLY A 134 -9.95 23.56 -3.51
N TYR A 135 -10.12 22.42 -2.82
CA TYR A 135 -10.74 21.23 -3.42
C TYR A 135 -12.14 21.58 -3.91
N SER A 136 -12.49 21.12 -5.11
CA SER A 136 -13.83 21.30 -5.63
C SER A 136 -14.83 20.45 -4.83
N ASP A 137 -16.09 20.89 -4.78
CA ASP A 137 -17.17 20.09 -4.17
C ASP A 137 -17.27 18.69 -4.79
N GLU A 138 -16.92 18.56 -6.07
CA GLU A 138 -16.88 17.27 -6.77
C GLU A 138 -15.76 16.38 -6.22
N LEU A 139 -14.55 16.92 -6.02
CA LEU A 139 -13.43 16.18 -5.47
C LEU A 139 -13.71 15.76 -4.01
N VAL A 140 -14.27 16.66 -3.20
CA VAL A 140 -14.65 16.34 -1.82
C VAL A 140 -15.66 15.18 -1.78
N LYS A 141 -16.73 15.25 -2.58
CA LYS A 141 -17.70 14.15 -2.70
C LYS A 141 -17.05 12.86 -3.20
N LYS A 142 -16.07 12.97 -4.10
CA LYS A 142 -15.34 11.80 -4.61
C LYS A 142 -14.49 11.13 -3.53
N VAL A 143 -13.82 11.90 -2.67
CA VAL A 143 -13.09 11.39 -1.50
C VAL A 143 -14.04 10.70 -0.52
N GLU A 144 -15.13 11.37 -0.13
CA GLU A 144 -16.12 10.84 0.83
C GLU A 144 -16.75 9.53 0.32
N SER A 145 -17.21 9.52 -0.94
CA SER A 145 -17.78 8.30 -1.54
C SER A 145 -16.76 7.17 -1.69
N THR A 146 -15.50 7.48 -1.97
CA THR A 146 -14.42 6.48 -2.04
C THR A 146 -14.15 5.89 -0.65
N ARG A 147 -14.07 6.73 0.39
CA ARG A 147 -13.94 6.30 1.78
C ARG A 147 -15.07 5.36 2.19
N ASP A 148 -16.32 5.77 1.95
CA ASP A 148 -17.50 5.00 2.36
C ASP A 148 -17.57 3.64 1.62
N GLU A 149 -17.21 3.63 0.33
CA GLU A 149 -17.10 2.40 -0.45
C GLU A 149 -15.99 1.47 0.07
N LEU A 150 -14.83 2.00 0.44
CA LEU A 150 -13.73 1.20 1.01
C LEU A 150 -14.13 0.60 2.36
N LEU A 151 -14.80 1.37 3.23
CA LEU A 151 -15.33 0.88 4.50
C LEU A 151 -16.33 -0.26 4.28
N ARG A 152 -17.23 -0.12 3.30
CA ARG A 152 -18.18 -1.18 2.92
C ARG A 152 -17.46 -2.44 2.42
N ARG A 153 -16.45 -2.30 1.56
CA ARG A 153 -15.65 -3.43 1.06
C ARG A 153 -14.92 -4.14 2.19
N ILE A 154 -14.37 -3.39 3.15
CA ILE A 154 -13.74 -3.93 4.35
C ILE A 154 -14.74 -4.75 5.17
N GLU A 155 -15.92 -4.20 5.45
CA GLU A 155 -16.97 -4.87 6.23
C GLU A 155 -17.44 -6.16 5.56
N CYS A 156 -17.56 -6.14 4.23
CA CYS A 156 -18.01 -7.27 3.42
C CYS A 156 -16.89 -8.23 3.01
N SER A 157 -15.63 -7.99 3.42
CA SER A 157 -14.45 -8.75 2.98
C SER A 157 -14.36 -8.89 1.45
N GLU A 158 -14.66 -7.80 0.74
CA GLU A 158 -14.58 -7.72 -0.72
C GLU A 158 -13.18 -7.28 -1.17
N TYR A 159 -12.82 -7.62 -2.41
CA TYR A 159 -11.59 -7.16 -3.04
C TYR A 159 -11.41 -5.63 -2.91
N PRO A 160 -10.23 -5.11 -2.53
CA PRO A 160 -8.96 -5.82 -2.32
C PRO A 160 -8.74 -6.42 -0.92
N PHE A 161 -9.76 -6.44 -0.05
CA PHE A 161 -9.71 -6.86 1.36
C PHE A 161 -10.20 -8.30 1.60
N ASP A 162 -10.28 -9.12 0.56
CA ASP A 162 -10.77 -10.50 0.58
C ASP A 162 -9.68 -11.55 0.88
N GLY A 163 -8.49 -11.12 1.30
CA GLY A 163 -7.35 -12.00 1.55
C GLY A 163 -6.46 -12.24 0.33
N THR A 164 -6.78 -11.66 -0.84
CA THR A 164 -6.02 -11.87 -2.08
C THR A 164 -4.56 -11.46 -1.93
N TYR A 165 -4.30 -10.28 -1.38
CA TYR A 165 -2.95 -9.71 -1.32
C TYR A 165 -2.12 -10.26 -0.18
N GLU A 166 -2.75 -10.66 0.92
CA GLU A 166 -2.11 -11.39 2.01
C GLU A 166 -1.59 -12.74 1.53
N LYS A 167 -2.42 -13.50 0.80
CA LYS A 167 -1.99 -14.76 0.18
C LYS A 167 -0.86 -14.52 -0.80
N MET A 168 -0.91 -13.45 -1.60
CA MET A 168 0.17 -13.11 -2.53
C MET A 168 1.47 -12.81 -1.77
N LEU A 169 1.41 -11.98 -0.74
CA LEU A 169 2.54 -11.57 0.09
C LEU A 169 3.20 -12.77 0.77
N ILE A 170 2.40 -13.64 1.41
CA ILE A 170 2.90 -14.85 2.07
C ILE A 170 3.55 -15.79 1.05
N ASN A 171 2.89 -16.05 -0.09
CA ASN A 171 3.45 -16.90 -1.14
C ASN A 171 4.75 -16.34 -1.72
N TYR A 172 4.85 -15.01 -1.87
CA TYR A 172 6.07 -14.36 -2.32
C TYR A 172 7.20 -14.60 -1.31
N CYS A 173 6.93 -14.37 -0.02
CA CYS A 173 7.90 -14.60 1.03
C CYS A 173 8.37 -16.07 1.02
N GLU A 174 7.48 -17.05 0.89
CA GLU A 174 7.81 -18.48 0.98
C GLU A 174 8.68 -18.99 -0.17
N LYS A 175 8.54 -18.38 -1.35
CA LYS A 175 9.23 -18.83 -2.57
C LYS A 175 10.49 -18.05 -2.86
N GLU A 176 10.49 -16.75 -2.59
CA GLU A 176 11.51 -15.83 -3.09
C GLU A 176 12.43 -15.31 -2.00
N LEU A 177 11.96 -15.26 -0.74
CA LEU A 177 12.75 -14.87 0.43
C LEU A 177 13.10 -16.14 1.22
N ASP A 178 14.34 -16.25 1.69
CA ASP A 178 14.81 -17.43 2.41
C ASP A 178 13.92 -17.71 3.64
N ASN A 179 13.77 -18.99 4.01
CA ASN A 179 12.75 -19.52 4.94
C ASN A 179 12.67 -18.81 6.31
N SER A 180 13.68 -18.02 6.72
CA SER A 180 13.70 -17.30 7.99
C SER A 180 12.63 -16.21 8.11
N MET A 181 12.30 -15.47 7.03
CA MET A 181 11.20 -14.50 7.09
C MET A 181 9.82 -15.19 7.11
N CYS A 182 9.70 -16.34 6.44
CA CYS A 182 8.48 -17.14 6.43
C CYS A 182 8.16 -17.85 7.73
N GLN A 183 9.15 -18.06 8.61
CA GLN A 183 8.89 -18.57 9.95
C GLN A 183 8.20 -17.52 10.85
N MET A 184 8.20 -16.24 10.46
CA MET A 184 7.67 -15.15 11.30
C MET A 184 6.15 -14.99 11.18
N VAL A 185 5.52 -15.36 10.07
CA VAL A 185 4.04 -15.35 9.96
C VAL A 185 3.46 -16.25 11.04
N SER A 186 2.71 -15.68 11.98
CA SER A 186 2.21 -16.41 13.15
C SER A 186 1.35 -17.62 12.74
N THR A 187 1.43 -18.72 13.51
CA THR A 187 0.68 -19.96 13.23
C THR A 187 -0.85 -19.72 13.22
N SER A 188 -1.34 -18.73 13.96
CA SER A 188 -2.75 -18.31 13.98
C SER A 188 -3.19 -17.65 12.68
N GLN A 189 -2.37 -16.77 12.10
CA GLN A 189 -2.66 -16.15 10.81
C GLN A 189 -2.64 -17.17 9.67
N ARG A 190 -1.71 -18.13 9.69
CA ARG A 190 -1.68 -19.21 8.69
C ARG A 190 -2.98 -20.03 8.65
N HIS A 191 -3.55 -20.33 9.82
CA HIS A 191 -4.83 -21.03 9.93
C HIS A 191 -6.01 -20.16 9.47
N ALA A 192 -6.02 -18.86 9.82
CA ALA A 192 -7.06 -17.92 9.40
C ALA A 192 -7.16 -17.79 7.87
N PHE A 193 -6.04 -17.93 7.16
CA PHE A 193 -6.00 -17.84 5.68
C PHE A 193 -6.10 -19.19 4.96
N GLY A 194 -6.35 -20.30 5.68
CA GLY A 194 -6.56 -21.63 5.09
C GLY A 194 -5.31 -22.23 4.43
N ILE A 195 -4.11 -21.80 4.83
CA ILE A 195 -2.85 -22.23 4.24
C ILE A 195 -2.48 -23.62 4.80
N LYS A 196 -2.57 -24.67 3.96
CA LYS A 196 -2.14 -26.04 4.31
C LYS A 196 -0.70 -26.28 3.85
N TRP A 197 0.15 -26.77 4.75
CA TRP A 197 1.46 -27.31 4.36
C TRP A 197 1.31 -28.72 3.79
N ASN A 198 2.02 -29.00 2.68
CA ASN A 198 2.58 -30.32 2.48
C ASN A 198 3.91 -30.33 3.23
N LEU A 199 3.96 -30.98 4.38
CA LEU A 199 5.22 -31.32 5.05
C LEU A 199 5.95 -32.34 4.17
N PHE A 200 7.00 -31.96 3.44
CA PHE A 200 8.17 -32.80 3.12
C PHE A 200 9.33 -31.93 2.62
#